data_AF-A0A2V5UTP1-F1
#
_entry.id   AF-A0A2V5UTP1-F1
#
_cell.length_a   1.000
_cell.length_b   1.000
_cell.length_c   1.000
_cell.angle_alpha   90.00
_cell.angle_beta   90.00
_cell.angle_gamma   90.00
#
_symmetry.space_group_name_H-M   'P 1'
#
loop_
_entity.id
_entity.type
_entity.pdbx_description
1 polymer ?
#
loop_
_entity_poly.entity_id
_entity_poly.type
_entity_poly.pdbx_seq_one_letter_code
_entity_poly.pdbx_strand_id
1 'polypeptide(L)'
;MKRRWFFISFLLVLLIAALAVHIDRSWKRKLSPRGGRYFFHRVELAVPSFRQSDEKWRDDSLGGVEANGTLGGEGCAVAAAAMVFKFYGIGTDPQQLNWFLTSVDGYTDHGWIYWDRAAWWAPDRVRHTYEDLASYQLIDSNLAHGNPVIVRVRLPSGVTHFVVIAGKDGFDYLVRDPGAGSAKGLYPLR
;
A
#
# COMPACT_ATOMS: atom_id res chain seq x y z
N MET A 1 -35.56 36.38 -26.45
CA MET A 1 -35.59 34.97 -25.99
C MET A 1 -34.29 34.22 -26.26
N LYS A 2 -33.72 34.25 -27.48
CA LYS A 2 -32.46 33.53 -27.82
C LYS A 2 -31.25 33.84 -26.92
N ARG A 3 -31.01 35.12 -26.59
CA ARG A 3 -29.89 35.55 -25.72
C ARG A 3 -29.92 34.93 -24.31
N ARG A 4 -31.10 34.83 -23.69
CA ARG A 4 -31.26 34.20 -22.36
C ARG A 4 -30.91 32.71 -22.41
N TRP A 5 -31.24 32.03 -23.50
CA TRP A 5 -30.94 30.61 -23.67
C TRP A 5 -29.43 30.37 -23.84
N PHE A 6 -28.73 31.23 -24.59
CA PHE A 6 -27.27 31.22 -24.65
C PHE A 6 -26.60 31.44 -23.28
N PHE A 7 -27.10 32.38 -22.48
CA PHE A 7 -26.58 32.62 -21.13
C PHE A 7 -26.80 31.41 -20.19
N ILE A 8 -27.97 30.77 -20.25
CA ILE A 8 -28.29 29.58 -19.45
C ILE A 8 -27.41 28.40 -19.87
N SER A 9 -27.25 28.15 -21.17
CA SER A 9 -26.38 27.09 -21.68
C SER A 9 -24.92 27.31 -21.30
N PHE A 10 -24.44 28.56 -21.35
CA PHE A 10 -23.08 28.91 -20.93
C PHE A 10 -22.83 28.66 -19.44
N LEU A 11 -23.77 29.06 -18.58
CA LEU A 11 -23.71 28.80 -17.13
C LEU A 11 -23.72 27.29 -16.83
N LEU A 12 -24.53 26.50 -17.53
CA LEU A 12 -24.59 25.05 -17.36
C LEU A 12 -23.24 24.39 -17.71
N VAL A 13 -22.62 24.80 -18.83
CA VAL A 13 -21.30 24.30 -19.25
C VAL A 13 -20.21 24.63 -18.22
N LEU A 14 -20.22 25.85 -17.67
CA LEU A 14 -19.28 26.24 -16.61
C LEU A 14 -19.46 25.41 -15.34
N LEU A 15 -20.71 25.11 -14.96
CA LEU A 15 -21.02 24.30 -13.78
C LEU A 15 -20.56 22.85 -13.96
N ILE A 16 -20.77 22.28 -15.14
CA ILE A 16 -20.28 20.93 -15.50
C ILE A 16 -18.75 20.91 -15.50
N ALA A 17 -18.10 21.92 -16.08
CA ALA A 17 -16.63 22.01 -16.09
C ALA A 17 -16.07 22.16 -14.67
N ALA A 18 -16.68 22.99 -13.82
CA ALA A 18 -16.30 23.14 -12.43
C ALA A 18 -16.49 21.83 -11.64
N LEU A 19 -17.58 21.12 -11.89
CA LEU A 19 -17.84 19.81 -11.29
C LEU A 19 -16.82 18.76 -11.76
N ALA A 20 -16.49 18.73 -13.05
CA ALA A 20 -15.47 17.84 -13.61
C ALA A 20 -14.08 18.12 -13.04
N VAL A 21 -13.69 19.39 -12.91
CA VAL A 21 -12.43 19.81 -12.28
C VAL A 21 -12.42 19.47 -10.79
N HIS A 22 -13.55 19.63 -10.09
CA HIS A 22 -13.68 19.25 -8.69
C HIS A 22 -13.58 17.72 -8.50
N ILE A 23 -14.20 16.95 -9.37
CA ILE A 23 -14.11 15.48 -9.40
C ILE A 23 -12.67 15.05 -9.70
N ASP A 24 -12.03 15.58 -10.75
CA ASP A 24 -10.63 15.26 -11.09
C ASP A 24 -9.66 15.63 -9.95
N ARG A 25 -9.83 16.81 -9.33
CA ARG A 25 -9.01 17.23 -8.18
C ARG A 25 -9.27 16.42 -6.93
N SER A 26 -10.50 15.95 -6.69
CA SER A 26 -10.82 15.12 -5.53
C SER A 26 -10.40 13.67 -5.73
N TRP A 27 -10.45 13.15 -6.95
CA TRP A 27 -9.97 11.82 -7.32
C TRP A 27 -8.45 11.70 -7.28
N LYS A 28 -7.71 12.76 -7.64
CA LYS A 28 -6.23 12.79 -7.55
C LYS A 28 -5.69 13.11 -6.15
N ARG A 29 -6.54 13.23 -5.12
CA ARG A 29 -6.07 13.59 -3.77
C ARG A 29 -5.40 12.41 -3.10
N LYS A 30 -4.15 12.64 -2.67
CA LYS A 30 -3.47 11.82 -1.66
C LYS A 30 -4.41 11.66 -0.46
N LEU A 31 -4.68 10.42 -0.10
CA LEU A 31 -5.47 10.11 1.09
C LEU A 31 -4.67 10.54 2.33
N SER A 32 -5.33 11.19 3.29
CA SER A 32 -4.66 11.52 4.55
C SER A 32 -4.32 10.23 5.31
N PRO A 33 -3.18 10.18 6.02
CA PRO A 33 -2.78 9.02 6.83
C PRO A 33 -3.69 8.79 8.06
N ARG A 34 -4.64 9.70 8.30
CA ARG A 34 -5.65 9.67 9.36
C ARG A 34 -7.02 9.98 8.76
N GLY A 35 -8.05 9.21 9.12
CA GLY A 35 -9.41 9.45 8.66
C GLY A 35 -10.27 8.20 8.57
N GLY A 36 -11.20 8.19 7.61
CA GLY A 36 -12.18 7.11 7.45
C GLY A 36 -13.22 7.06 8.56
N ARG A 37 -13.85 5.89 8.72
CA ARG A 37 -14.77 5.62 9.82
C ARG A 37 -14.01 5.59 11.14
N TYR A 38 -14.62 6.14 12.18
CA TYR A 38 -14.09 6.06 13.54
C TYR A 38 -14.22 4.64 14.09
N PHE A 39 -13.15 4.11 14.66
CA PHE A 39 -13.16 2.82 15.36
C PHE A 39 -13.30 3.08 16.87
N PHE A 40 -14.43 2.69 17.45
CA PHE A 40 -14.72 2.87 18.89
C PHE A 40 -13.84 2.01 19.80
N HIS A 41 -13.22 0.97 19.24
CA HIS A 41 -12.25 0.13 19.91
C HIS A 41 -11.00 0.02 19.06
N ARG A 42 -9.85 -0.02 19.72
CA ARG A 42 -8.57 -0.25 19.06
C ARG A 42 -8.55 -1.65 18.45
N VAL A 43 -8.30 -1.71 17.15
CA VAL A 43 -8.08 -2.96 16.42
C VAL A 43 -6.58 -3.10 16.17
N GLU A 44 -6.04 -4.25 16.52
CA GLU A 44 -4.67 -4.64 16.18
C GLU A 44 -4.67 -6.06 15.62
N LEU A 45 -4.05 -6.21 14.47
CA LEU A 45 -3.79 -7.48 13.83
C LEU A 45 -2.35 -7.88 14.16
N ALA A 46 -2.15 -9.14 14.56
CA ALA A 46 -0.85 -9.68 14.96
C ALA A 46 0.08 -9.92 13.74
N VAL A 47 0.22 -8.93 12.87
CA VAL A 47 1.14 -8.95 11.73
C VAL A 47 2.57 -8.92 12.28
N PRO A 48 3.40 -9.92 11.94
CA PRO A 48 4.80 -9.95 12.37
C PRO A 48 5.59 -8.81 11.72
N SER A 49 6.73 -8.46 12.30
CA SER A 49 7.62 -7.45 11.72
C SER A 49 8.77 -8.13 10.98
N PHE A 50 8.97 -7.77 9.73
CA PHE A 50 10.19 -8.05 8.99
C PHE A 50 10.86 -6.72 8.64
N ARG A 51 12.14 -6.60 9.01
CA ARG A 51 12.96 -5.46 8.65
C ARG A 51 13.61 -5.72 7.30
N GLN A 52 13.37 -4.87 6.30
CA GLN A 52 13.96 -5.06 4.96
C GLN A 52 15.51 -5.04 5.00
N SER A 53 16.09 -4.32 5.96
CA SER A 53 17.53 -4.21 6.21
C SER A 53 18.07 -5.19 7.26
N ASP A 54 17.38 -6.31 7.50
CA ASP A 54 17.91 -7.41 8.33
C ASP A 54 19.18 -8.00 7.70
N GLU A 55 20.16 -8.34 8.53
CA GLU A 55 21.47 -8.85 8.11
C GLU A 55 21.37 -10.11 7.24
N LYS A 56 20.33 -10.92 7.39
CA LYS A 56 20.14 -12.15 6.63
C LYS A 56 19.96 -11.95 5.13
N TRP A 57 19.40 -10.81 4.72
CA TRP A 57 18.97 -10.59 3.33
C TRP A 57 19.19 -9.18 2.82
N ARG A 58 19.63 -8.24 3.65
CA ARG A 58 19.84 -6.83 3.30
C ARG A 58 20.72 -6.61 2.06
N ASP A 59 21.63 -7.53 1.78
CA ASP A 59 22.61 -7.41 0.71
C ASP A 59 22.20 -8.20 -0.55
N ASP A 60 21.09 -8.95 -0.51
CA ASP A 60 20.54 -9.62 -1.69
C ASP A 60 20.07 -8.59 -2.71
N SER A 61 20.46 -8.77 -3.98
CA SER A 61 19.97 -7.95 -5.09
C SER A 61 18.46 -8.09 -5.24
N LEU A 62 17.77 -6.96 -5.36
CA LEU A 62 16.32 -6.95 -5.53
C LEU A 62 15.97 -7.52 -6.91
N GLY A 63 15.21 -8.61 -6.91
CA GLY A 63 14.90 -9.33 -8.14
C GLY A 63 16.10 -10.02 -8.82
N GLY A 64 17.25 -10.15 -8.14
CA GLY A 64 18.45 -10.73 -8.72
C GLY A 64 19.18 -9.81 -9.71
N VAL A 65 18.82 -8.52 -9.74
CA VAL A 65 19.40 -7.50 -10.64
C VAL A 65 20.06 -6.41 -9.80
N GLU A 66 21.37 -6.27 -9.90
CA GLU A 66 22.13 -5.29 -9.09
C GLU A 66 21.67 -3.84 -9.30
N ALA A 67 21.26 -3.48 -10.52
CA ALA A 67 20.78 -2.13 -10.84
C ALA A 67 19.50 -1.72 -10.09
N ASN A 68 18.73 -2.69 -9.59
CA ASN A 68 17.54 -2.45 -8.78
C ASN A 68 17.86 -2.17 -7.30
N GLY A 69 19.15 -2.20 -6.93
CA GLY A 69 19.59 -2.10 -5.54
C GLY A 69 19.41 -3.42 -4.78
N THR A 70 19.36 -3.33 -3.46
CA THR A 70 19.26 -4.49 -2.57
C THR A 70 17.93 -4.52 -1.82
N LEU A 71 17.58 -5.68 -1.26
CA LEU A 71 16.44 -5.79 -0.33
C LEU A 71 16.56 -4.80 0.84
N GLY A 72 17.76 -4.55 1.34
CA GLY A 72 18.01 -3.62 2.43
C GLY A 72 17.63 -2.18 2.08
N GLY A 73 17.94 -1.74 0.86
CA GLY A 73 17.64 -0.38 0.38
C GLY A 73 16.20 -0.22 -0.12
N GLU A 74 15.75 -1.15 -0.96
CA GLU A 74 14.55 -0.98 -1.80
C GLU A 74 13.46 -2.04 -1.56
N GLY A 75 13.71 -3.01 -0.68
CA GLY A 75 12.84 -4.18 -0.46
C GLY A 75 11.57 -3.95 0.37
N CYS A 76 11.11 -2.71 0.55
CA CYS A 76 9.94 -2.40 1.40
C CYS A 76 8.67 -3.14 0.97
N ALA A 77 8.41 -3.25 -0.33
CA ALA A 77 7.25 -3.95 -0.87
C ALA A 77 7.33 -5.47 -0.63
N VAL A 78 8.50 -6.07 -0.86
CA VAL A 78 8.74 -7.51 -0.64
C VAL A 78 8.59 -7.85 0.85
N ALA A 79 9.18 -7.04 1.73
CA ALA A 79 9.08 -7.25 3.16
C ALA A 79 7.63 -7.07 3.66
N ALA A 80 6.88 -6.08 3.14
CA ALA A 80 5.47 -5.90 3.45
C ALA A 80 4.61 -7.10 3.00
N ALA A 81 4.84 -7.62 1.79
CA ALA A 81 4.16 -8.81 1.30
C ALA A 81 4.48 -10.04 2.15
N ALA A 82 5.75 -10.26 2.50
CA ALA A 82 6.17 -11.35 3.37
C ALA A 82 5.52 -11.27 4.76
N MET A 83 5.38 -10.07 5.35
CA MET A 83 4.67 -9.87 6.62
C MET A 83 3.20 -10.28 6.52
N VAL A 84 2.51 -9.94 5.42
CA VAL A 84 1.11 -10.33 5.19
C VAL A 84 0.97 -11.83 4.97
N PHE A 85 1.85 -12.46 4.19
CA PHE A 85 1.87 -13.93 4.06
C PHE A 85 2.03 -14.61 5.43
N LYS A 86 3.00 -14.15 6.22
CA LYS A 86 3.26 -14.71 7.54
C LYS A 86 2.08 -14.52 8.50
N PHE A 87 1.38 -13.38 8.42
CA PHE A 87 0.13 -13.15 9.17
C PHE A 87 -0.93 -14.22 8.88
N TYR A 88 -1.10 -14.60 7.61
CA TYR A 88 -2.00 -15.70 7.23
C TYR A 88 -1.43 -17.10 7.53
N GLY A 89 -0.30 -17.22 8.25
CA GLY A 89 0.33 -18.51 8.54
C GLY A 89 0.94 -19.17 7.30
N ILE A 90 1.32 -18.40 6.29
CA ILE A 90 2.06 -18.87 5.12
C ILE A 90 3.55 -18.68 5.41
N GLY A 91 4.31 -19.77 5.37
CA GLY A 91 5.73 -19.77 5.66
C GLY A 91 6.51 -19.05 4.57
N THR A 92 6.98 -17.84 4.86
CA THR A 92 7.93 -17.11 4.02
C THR A 92 8.67 -16.06 4.85
N ASP A 93 9.66 -15.43 4.24
CA ASP A 93 10.40 -14.26 4.70
C ASP A 93 10.77 -13.38 3.49
N PRO A 94 11.35 -12.19 3.68
CA PRO A 94 11.68 -11.31 2.56
C PRO A 94 12.65 -11.91 1.54
N GLN A 95 13.59 -12.77 1.98
CA GLN A 95 14.57 -13.40 1.10
C GLN A 95 13.92 -14.46 0.22
N GLN A 96 13.18 -15.38 0.84
CA GLN A 96 12.46 -16.45 0.14
C GLN A 96 11.48 -15.87 -0.88
N LEU A 97 10.75 -14.82 -0.50
CA LEU A 97 9.83 -14.15 -1.40
C LEU A 97 10.55 -13.41 -2.53
N ASN A 98 11.71 -12.79 -2.27
CA ASN A 98 12.52 -12.15 -3.31
C ASN A 98 12.97 -13.15 -4.36
N TRP A 99 13.54 -14.29 -3.94
CA TRP A 99 13.99 -15.34 -4.86
C TRP A 99 12.84 -15.95 -5.65
N PHE A 100 11.70 -16.18 -4.98
CA PHE A 100 10.50 -16.65 -5.67
C PHE A 100 10.06 -15.68 -6.76
N LEU A 101 9.94 -14.39 -6.43
CA LEU A 101 9.55 -13.36 -7.39
C LEU A 101 10.53 -13.30 -8.56
N THR A 102 11.84 -13.42 -8.34
CA THR A 102 12.82 -13.55 -9.43
C THR A 102 12.52 -14.76 -10.32
N SER A 103 12.17 -15.91 -9.75
CA SER A 103 11.93 -17.14 -10.53
C SER A 103 10.65 -17.11 -11.39
N VAL A 104 9.73 -16.18 -11.15
CA VAL A 104 8.43 -16.10 -11.85
C VAL A 104 8.24 -14.80 -12.64
N ASP A 105 9.35 -14.12 -12.94
CA ASP A 105 9.36 -12.79 -13.58
C ASP A 105 8.46 -11.79 -12.84
N GLY A 106 8.54 -11.82 -11.51
CA GLY A 106 7.69 -11.08 -10.58
C GLY A 106 8.10 -9.62 -10.36
N TYR A 107 9.03 -9.10 -11.17
CA TYR A 107 9.54 -7.73 -11.07
C TYR A 107 9.44 -7.00 -12.40
N THR A 108 9.19 -5.69 -12.34
CA THR A 108 9.40 -4.77 -13.46
C THR A 108 10.90 -4.53 -13.69
N ASP A 109 11.24 -3.92 -14.83
CA ASP A 109 12.61 -3.45 -15.12
C ASP A 109 13.14 -2.41 -14.12
N HIS A 110 12.26 -1.84 -13.29
CA HIS A 110 12.60 -0.89 -12.23
C HIS A 110 12.65 -1.53 -10.83
N GLY A 111 12.57 -2.87 -10.74
CA GLY A 111 12.60 -3.59 -9.47
C GLY A 111 11.31 -3.50 -8.66
N TRP A 112 10.19 -3.09 -9.26
CA TRP A 112 8.90 -3.09 -8.57
C TRP A 112 8.22 -4.44 -8.69
N ILE A 113 7.66 -4.93 -7.59
CA ILE A 113 6.98 -6.23 -7.61
C ILE A 113 5.65 -6.13 -8.36
N TYR A 114 5.33 -7.19 -9.09
CA TYR A 114 3.99 -7.48 -9.56
C TYR A 114 3.21 -8.18 -8.43
N TRP A 115 2.22 -7.51 -7.84
CA TRP A 115 1.48 -8.02 -6.66
C TRP A 115 0.68 -9.29 -6.95
N ASP A 116 0.19 -9.43 -8.19
CA ASP A 116 -0.45 -10.66 -8.68
C ASP A 116 0.55 -11.82 -8.72
N ARG A 117 1.81 -11.58 -9.15
CA ARG A 117 2.89 -12.58 -9.12
C ARG A 117 3.30 -12.93 -7.71
N ALA A 118 3.33 -11.96 -6.79
CA ALA A 118 3.56 -12.25 -5.38
C ALA A 118 2.52 -13.23 -4.82
N ALA A 119 1.24 -13.05 -5.17
CA ALA A 119 0.16 -13.95 -4.74
C ALA A 119 0.34 -15.41 -5.19
N TRP A 120 1.11 -15.66 -6.27
CA TRP A 120 1.42 -17.02 -6.72
C TRP A 120 2.28 -17.83 -5.76
N TRP A 121 2.85 -17.20 -4.71
CA TRP A 121 3.51 -17.91 -3.64
C TRP A 121 2.57 -18.85 -2.87
N ALA A 122 1.28 -18.49 -2.78
CA ALA A 122 0.25 -19.28 -2.11
C ALA A 122 -1.11 -19.09 -2.80
N PRO A 123 -1.28 -19.57 -4.05
CA PRO A 123 -2.40 -19.20 -4.92
C PRO A 123 -3.75 -19.73 -4.41
N ASP A 124 -3.75 -20.82 -3.65
CA ASP A 124 -4.96 -21.40 -3.05
C ASP A 124 -5.41 -20.64 -1.77
N ARG A 125 -4.60 -19.70 -1.29
CA ARG A 125 -4.80 -19.03 0.00
C ARG A 125 -4.81 -17.50 -0.09
N VAL A 126 -4.11 -16.93 -1.06
CA VAL A 126 -3.94 -15.48 -1.22
C VAL A 126 -4.24 -15.09 -2.65
N ARG A 127 -4.97 -13.98 -2.81
CA ARG A 127 -5.27 -13.39 -4.11
C ARG A 127 -5.03 -11.89 -4.07
N HIS A 128 -4.32 -11.38 -5.07
CA HIS A 128 -4.29 -9.94 -5.32
C HIS A 128 -5.69 -9.46 -5.73
N THR A 129 -6.28 -8.57 -4.93
CA THR A 129 -7.70 -8.19 -5.09
C THR A 129 -7.88 -6.73 -5.46
N TYR A 130 -6.90 -5.85 -5.19
CA TYR A 130 -7.03 -4.42 -5.44
C TYR A 130 -5.67 -3.73 -5.49
N GLU A 131 -5.44 -2.95 -6.55
CA GLU A 131 -4.32 -2.02 -6.69
C GLU A 131 -4.79 -0.77 -7.46
N ASP A 132 -5.20 0.26 -6.73
CA ASP A 132 -5.56 1.57 -7.27
C ASP A 132 -5.51 2.63 -6.14
N LEU A 133 -6.09 3.81 -6.37
CA LEU A 133 -6.19 4.93 -5.44
C LEU A 133 -6.68 4.50 -4.05
N ALA A 134 -5.97 4.92 -3.01
CA ALA A 134 -6.32 4.56 -1.64
C ALA A 134 -7.75 5.01 -1.28
N SER A 135 -8.48 4.13 -0.60
CA SER A 135 -9.86 4.36 -0.15
C SER A 135 -9.99 4.04 1.32
N TYR A 136 -10.45 5.02 2.12
CA TYR A 136 -10.78 4.78 3.53
C TYR A 136 -11.76 3.62 3.69
N GLN A 137 -12.79 3.55 2.84
CA GLN A 137 -13.79 2.49 2.92
C GLN A 137 -13.18 1.10 2.73
N LEU A 138 -12.25 0.94 1.78
CA LEU A 138 -11.58 -0.33 1.54
C LEU A 138 -10.66 -0.71 2.70
N ILE A 139 -9.87 0.25 3.21
CA ILE A 139 -8.98 0.01 4.34
C ILE A 139 -9.78 -0.35 5.60
N ASP A 140 -10.78 0.47 5.94
CA ASP A 140 -11.61 0.28 7.13
C ASP A 140 -12.39 -1.03 7.09
N SER A 141 -12.95 -1.38 5.92
CA SER A 141 -13.66 -2.65 5.75
C SER A 141 -12.71 -3.84 5.95
N ASN A 142 -11.50 -3.80 5.37
CA ASN A 142 -10.55 -4.89 5.55
C ASN A 142 -10.13 -5.05 7.01
N LEU A 143 -9.80 -3.95 7.70
CA LEU A 143 -9.43 -4.02 9.12
C LEU A 143 -10.57 -4.54 10.00
N ALA A 144 -11.82 -4.15 9.72
CA ALA A 144 -12.98 -4.65 10.45
C ALA A 144 -13.21 -6.16 10.25
N HIS A 145 -12.78 -6.71 9.11
CA HIS A 145 -12.83 -8.15 8.82
C HIS A 145 -11.54 -8.90 9.19
N GLY A 146 -10.58 -8.25 9.87
CA GLY A 146 -9.35 -8.90 10.30
C GLY A 146 -8.27 -9.02 9.23
N ASN A 147 -8.41 -8.31 8.10
CA ASN A 147 -7.46 -8.34 6.99
C ASN A 147 -6.48 -7.15 7.06
N PRO A 148 -5.17 -7.37 7.15
CA PRO A 148 -4.18 -6.30 7.05
C PRO A 148 -4.10 -5.78 5.61
N VAL A 149 -3.68 -4.52 5.45
CA VAL A 149 -3.68 -3.84 4.14
C VAL A 149 -2.29 -3.27 3.86
N ILE A 150 -1.69 -3.67 2.74
CA ILE A 150 -0.46 -3.04 2.25
C ILE A 150 -0.83 -1.72 1.58
N VAL A 151 -0.15 -0.64 1.95
CA VAL A 151 -0.37 0.69 1.36
C VAL A 151 0.92 1.29 0.87
N ARG A 152 0.82 2.01 -0.26
CA ARG A 152 1.88 2.87 -0.77
C ARG A 152 1.80 4.23 -0.10
N VAL A 153 2.89 4.65 0.53
CA VAL A 153 3.03 5.96 1.16
C VAL A 153 4.15 6.76 0.48
N ARG A 154 4.09 8.08 0.63
CA ARG A 154 5.12 8.99 0.14
C ARG A 154 5.79 9.65 1.33
N LEU A 155 7.04 9.29 1.59
CA LEU A 155 7.81 9.88 2.68
C LEU A 155 8.09 11.36 2.43
N PRO A 156 8.39 12.17 3.47
CA PRO A 156 8.73 13.58 3.31
C PRO A 156 9.91 13.83 2.35
N SER A 157 10.85 12.90 2.27
CA SER A 157 11.96 12.92 1.31
C SER A 157 11.52 12.80 -0.16
N GLY A 158 10.26 12.46 -0.42
CA GLY A 158 9.83 12.07 -1.75
C GLY A 158 10.41 10.71 -2.13
N VAL A 159 10.45 9.75 -1.21
CA VAL A 159 10.67 8.34 -1.53
C VAL A 159 9.35 7.59 -1.41
N THR A 160 9.10 6.67 -2.34
CA THR A 160 7.93 5.78 -2.29
C THR A 160 8.26 4.67 -1.32
N HIS A 161 7.35 4.40 -0.39
CA HIS A 161 7.54 3.39 0.64
C HIS A 161 6.28 2.55 0.78
N PHE A 162 6.44 1.30 1.18
CA PHE A 162 5.31 0.40 1.43
C PHE A 162 5.31 -0.04 2.89
N VAL A 163 4.13 0.05 3.51
CA VAL A 163 3.90 -0.37 4.89
C VAL A 163 2.63 -1.20 4.96
N VAL A 164 2.47 -1.98 6.03
CA VAL A 164 1.26 -2.75 6.28
C VAL A 164 0.43 -2.04 7.35
N ILE A 165 -0.74 -1.55 7.00
CA ILE A 165 -1.75 -1.16 8.00
C ILE A 165 -2.25 -2.44 8.65
N ALA A 166 -1.95 -2.57 9.94
CA ALA A 166 -2.26 -3.73 10.77
C ALA A 166 -3.10 -3.35 12.00
N GLY A 167 -3.76 -2.20 11.96
CA GLY A 167 -4.66 -1.79 13.03
C GLY A 167 -5.23 -0.40 12.84
N LYS A 168 -6.11 -0.02 13.76
CA LYS A 168 -6.72 1.30 13.82
C LYS A 168 -7.11 1.68 15.24
N ASP A 169 -6.86 2.92 15.61
CA ASP A 169 -7.20 3.51 16.91
C ASP A 169 -7.93 4.84 16.67
N GLY A 170 -9.25 4.85 16.86
CA GLY A 170 -10.10 5.97 16.46
C GLY A 170 -10.02 6.27 14.96
N PHE A 171 -9.31 7.35 14.58
CA PHE A 171 -9.06 7.72 13.18
C PHE A 171 -7.64 7.39 12.70
N ASP A 172 -6.76 6.98 13.61
CA ASP A 172 -5.35 6.77 13.34
C ASP A 172 -5.12 5.33 12.85
N TYR A 173 -4.58 5.19 11.63
CA TYR A 173 -4.16 3.89 11.10
C TYR A 173 -2.84 3.47 11.73
N LEU A 174 -2.76 2.23 12.22
CA LEU A 174 -1.57 1.70 12.87
C LEU A 174 -0.82 0.79 11.90
N VAL A 175 0.49 0.99 11.75
CA VAL A 175 1.30 0.34 10.71
C VAL A 175 2.45 -0.51 11.25
N ARG A 176 2.74 -1.59 10.52
CA ARG A 176 4.03 -2.28 10.51
C ARG A 176 4.85 -1.75 9.34
N ASP A 177 5.97 -1.13 9.66
CA ASP A 177 6.88 -0.51 8.69
C ASP A 177 8.14 -1.38 8.53
N PRO A 178 8.43 -1.91 7.33
CA PRO A 178 9.61 -2.74 7.10
C PRO A 178 10.94 -1.96 7.06
N GLY A 179 10.89 -0.64 6.92
CA GLY A 179 12.05 0.24 6.87
C GLY A 179 12.52 0.67 8.26
N ALA A 180 12.79 1.97 8.42
CA ALA A 180 13.30 2.55 9.66
C ALA A 180 12.32 2.42 10.85
N GLY A 181 11.04 2.19 10.57
CA GLY A 181 10.01 1.98 11.59
C GLY A 181 9.93 0.57 12.16
N SER A 182 10.68 -0.41 11.62
CA SER A 182 10.57 -1.83 12.00
C SER A 182 10.73 -2.09 13.51
N ALA A 183 11.64 -1.37 14.17
CA ALA A 183 11.87 -1.51 15.62
C ALA A 183 10.78 -0.85 16.50
N LYS A 184 9.89 -0.02 15.93
CA LYS A 184 8.89 0.75 16.69
C LYS A 184 7.65 -0.06 17.05
N GLY A 185 7.55 -1.30 16.58
CA GLY A 185 6.34 -2.08 16.77
C GLY A 185 5.20 -1.61 15.87
N LEU A 186 3.99 -1.54 16.42
CA LEU A 186 2.80 -1.03 15.72
C LEU A 186 2.56 0.42 16.15
N TYR A 187 2.59 1.37 15.21
CA TYR A 187 2.49 2.80 15.52
C TYR A 187 1.62 3.58 14.51
N PRO A 188 1.10 4.76 14.87
CA PRO A 188 0.27 5.57 13.96
C PRO A 188 1.02 6.01 12.70
N LEU A 189 0.39 5.83 11.54
CA LEU A 189 0.85 6.38 10.26
C LEU A 189 0.78 7.91 10.29
N ARG A 190 1.82 8.57 9.77
CA ARG A 190 1.98 10.03 9.76
C ARG A 190 2.43 10.54 8.41
#